data_AF-A0A3C0NRP4-F1
#
_entry.id   AF-A0A3C0NRP4-F1
#
_cell.length_a   1.000
_cell.length_b   1.000
_cell.length_c   1.000
_cell.angle_alpha   90.00
_cell.angle_beta   90.00
_cell.angle_gamma   90.00
#
_symmetry.space_group_name_H-M   'P 1'
#
loop_
_entity.id
_entity.type
_entity.pdbx_description
1 polymer ?
#
loop_
_entity_poly.entity_id
_entity_poly.type
_entity_poly.pdbx_seq_one_letter_code
_entity_poly.pdbx_strand_id
1 'polypeptide(L)'
;GQDIILYRSIAAADSSRSLPARTSGILTGQDVLTVPDMQSKVEAQIYGLGVGYLPAKLAQRYVNANQLVIKQVAEPKTLAPTFLAWRSSRKASMGKAQQWLIKRFEQLTLDELLM
;
A
#
# COMPACT_ATOMS: atom_id res chain seq x y z
N GLY A 1 -16.06 0.88 -14.47
CA GLY A 1 -17.04 0.04 -13.76
C GLY A 1 -17.50 0.76 -12.52
N GLN A 2 -18.78 1.11 -12.44
CA GLN A 2 -19.40 1.70 -11.24
C GLN A 2 -19.73 0.62 -10.18
N ASP A 3 -19.54 -0.65 -10.52
CA ASP A 3 -20.06 -1.79 -9.76
C ASP A 3 -19.11 -2.30 -8.67
N ILE A 4 -17.92 -1.69 -8.50
CA ILE A 4 -16.94 -2.13 -7.51
C ILE A 4 -17.50 -2.09 -6.07
N ILE A 5 -18.46 -1.20 -5.81
CA ILE A 5 -19.15 -1.07 -4.53
C ILE A 5 -19.94 -2.33 -4.13
N LEU A 6 -20.32 -3.17 -5.09
CA LEU A 6 -21.02 -4.44 -4.85
C LEU A 6 -20.09 -5.52 -4.26
N TYR A 7 -18.78 -5.32 -4.34
CA TYR A 7 -17.78 -6.26 -3.84
C TYR A 7 -17.16 -5.72 -2.56
N ARG A 8 -16.94 -6.61 -1.58
CA ARG A 8 -16.24 -6.27 -0.34
C ARG A 8 -14.84 -5.71 -0.64
N SER A 9 -14.50 -4.58 -0.05
CA SER A 9 -13.16 -4.01 -0.10
C SER A 9 -12.25 -4.65 0.93
N ILE A 10 -11.01 -4.97 0.56
CA ILE A 10 -9.96 -5.39 1.49
C ILE A 10 -9.03 -4.20 1.74
N ALA A 11 -8.91 -3.80 3.00
CA ALA A 11 -8.09 -2.66 3.41
C ALA A 11 -7.02 -3.12 4.41
N ALA A 12 -5.77 -2.74 4.19
CA ALA A 12 -4.73 -2.90 5.21
C ALA A 12 -4.90 -1.80 6.26
N ALA A 13 -4.81 -2.15 7.54
CA ALA A 13 -4.91 -1.21 8.64
C ALA A 13 -3.79 -0.16 8.59
N ASP A 14 -4.11 1.09 8.95
CA ASP A 14 -3.10 2.12 9.18
C ASP A 14 -2.36 1.80 10.48
N SER A 15 -1.03 1.70 10.42
CA SER A 15 -0.18 1.41 11.57
C SER A 15 0.07 2.63 12.48
N SER A 16 -0.47 3.80 12.14
CA SER A 16 -0.31 5.03 12.91
C SER A 16 -0.92 4.92 14.29
N ARG A 17 -0.10 5.16 15.33
CA ARG A 17 -0.56 5.11 16.74
C ARG A 17 -1.11 6.44 17.25
N SER A 18 -0.61 7.56 16.72
CA SER A 18 -0.88 8.91 17.24
C SER A 18 -1.40 9.88 16.18
N LEU A 19 -1.53 9.44 14.93
CA LEU A 19 -2.11 10.23 13.84
C LEU A 19 -3.51 9.68 13.55
N PRO A 20 -4.44 10.53 13.08
CA PRO A 20 -5.72 10.04 12.57
C PRO A 20 -5.48 8.97 11.49
N ALA A 21 -6.16 7.83 11.64
CA ALA A 21 -6.08 6.75 10.67
C ALA A 21 -6.49 7.26 9.29
N ARG A 22 -5.68 6.97 8.28
CA ARG A 22 -5.96 7.35 6.89
C ARG A 22 -6.70 6.21 6.21
N THR A 23 -7.89 6.53 5.70
CA THR A 23 -8.64 5.64 4.81
C THR A 23 -8.35 5.99 3.36
N SER A 24 -8.10 4.98 2.52
CA SER A 24 -7.80 5.23 1.11
C SER A 24 -8.30 4.10 0.22
N GLY A 25 -9.03 4.44 -0.85
CA GLY A 25 -9.55 3.46 -1.82
C GLY A 25 -10.73 2.63 -1.29
N ILE A 26 -11.52 3.19 -0.38
CA ILE A 26 -12.76 2.61 0.13
C ILE A 26 -13.90 3.55 -0.27
N LEU A 27 -14.97 2.99 -0.82
CA LEU A 27 -16.18 3.76 -1.14
C LEU A 27 -17.12 3.80 0.07
N THR A 28 -17.80 4.93 0.27
CA THR A 28 -18.81 5.07 1.32
C THR A 28 -19.91 4.03 1.12
N GLY A 29 -20.23 3.27 2.18
CA GLY A 29 -21.27 2.22 2.15
C GLY A 29 -20.82 0.89 1.57
N GLN A 30 -19.56 0.75 1.14
CA GLN A 30 -18.99 -0.54 0.73
C GLN A 30 -18.69 -1.40 1.97
N ASP A 31 -18.93 -2.70 1.89
CA ASP A 31 -18.49 -3.65 2.92
C ASP A 31 -16.95 -3.73 2.95
N VAL A 32 -16.33 -3.76 4.13
CA VAL A 32 -14.87 -3.68 4.29
C VAL A 32 -14.34 -4.78 5.21
N LEU A 33 -13.45 -5.61 4.69
CA LEU A 33 -12.56 -6.45 5.48
C LEU A 33 -11.25 -5.71 5.74
N THR A 34 -10.99 -5.38 7.00
CA THR A 34 -9.71 -4.80 7.42
C THR A 34 -8.74 -5.91 7.84
N VAL A 35 -7.53 -5.88 7.32
CA VAL A 35 -6.44 -6.85 7.59
C VAL A 35 -5.22 -6.13 8.17
N PRO A 36 -4.32 -6.81 8.90
CA PRO A 36 -3.27 -6.13 9.66
C PRO A 36 -2.17 -5.51 8.79
N ASP A 37 -1.91 -6.04 7.60
CA ASP A 37 -0.80 -5.62 6.74
C ASP A 37 -1.06 -5.90 5.25
N MET A 38 -0.12 -5.46 4.40
CA MET A 38 -0.21 -5.61 2.95
C MET A 38 -0.12 -7.08 2.50
N GLN A 39 0.60 -7.93 3.21
CA GLN A 39 0.73 -9.35 2.87
C GLN A 39 -0.61 -10.06 3.07
N SER A 40 -1.21 -9.87 4.24
CA SER A 40 -2.54 -10.38 4.57
C SER A 40 -3.60 -9.89 3.58
N LYS A 41 -3.45 -8.66 3.07
CA LYS A 41 -4.33 -8.10 2.04
C LYS A 41 -4.20 -8.85 0.71
N VAL A 42 -2.99 -9.14 0.28
CA VAL A 42 -2.73 -9.93 -0.93
C VAL A 42 -3.33 -11.33 -0.79
N GLU A 43 -3.07 -12.01 0.32
CA GLU A 43 -3.59 -13.36 0.58
C GLU A 43 -5.11 -13.38 0.56
N ALA A 44 -5.78 -12.44 1.24
CA ALA A 44 -7.23 -12.32 1.23
C ALA A 44 -7.80 -12.09 -0.18
N GLN A 45 -7.10 -11.35 -1.05
CA GLN A 45 -7.50 -11.17 -2.44
C GLN A 45 -7.32 -12.45 -3.27
N ILE A 46 -6.21 -13.17 -3.08
CA ILE A 46 -5.95 -14.46 -3.74
C ILE A 46 -7.02 -15.49 -3.34
N TYR A 47 -7.44 -15.50 -2.08
CA TYR A 47 -8.52 -16.37 -1.60
C TYR A 47 -9.93 -15.89 -1.97
N GLY A 48 -10.05 -14.77 -2.72
CA GLY A 48 -11.35 -14.29 -3.22
C GLY A 48 -12.24 -13.64 -2.15
N LEU A 49 -11.68 -13.18 -1.03
CA LEU A 49 -12.45 -12.58 0.07
C LEU A 49 -12.94 -11.15 -0.22
N GLY A 50 -12.48 -10.55 -1.32
CA GLY A 50 -12.83 -9.20 -1.73
C GLY A 50 -11.86 -8.62 -2.76
N VAL A 51 -11.98 -7.31 -2.99
CA VAL A 51 -11.21 -6.55 -3.99
C VAL A 51 -10.48 -5.37 -3.36
N GLY A 52 -9.53 -4.78 -4.07
CA GLY A 52 -8.88 -3.55 -3.64
C GLY A 52 -7.55 -3.29 -4.31
N TYR A 53 -7.00 -2.10 -4.10
CA TYR A 53 -5.73 -1.71 -4.70
C TYR A 53 -4.52 -2.38 -4.02
N LEU A 54 -3.54 -2.76 -4.83
CA LEU A 54 -2.20 -3.20 -4.44
C LEU A 54 -1.14 -2.37 -5.21
N PRO A 55 0.10 -2.25 -4.69
CA PRO A 55 1.23 -1.80 -5.50
C PRO A 55 1.38 -2.66 -6.75
N ALA A 56 1.63 -2.02 -7.91
CA ALA A 56 1.60 -2.69 -9.20
C ALA A 56 2.60 -3.86 -9.30
N LYS A 57 3.85 -3.65 -8.88
CA LYS A 57 4.88 -4.71 -8.86
C LYS A 57 4.52 -5.89 -7.96
N LEU A 58 3.96 -5.60 -6.78
CA LEU A 58 3.51 -6.64 -5.86
C LEU A 58 2.42 -7.51 -6.50
N ALA A 59 1.41 -6.88 -7.12
CA ALA A 59 0.35 -7.59 -7.82
C ALA A 59 0.87 -8.39 -9.03
N GLN A 60 1.85 -7.86 -9.76
CA GLN A 60 2.35 -8.47 -11.00
C GLN A 60 2.86 -9.90 -10.79
N ARG A 61 3.52 -10.18 -9.65
CA ARG A 61 3.98 -11.53 -9.31
C ARG A 61 2.83 -12.55 -9.29
N TYR A 62 1.72 -12.19 -8.66
CA TYR A 62 0.55 -13.07 -8.51
C TYR A 62 -0.30 -13.11 -9.77
N VAL A 63 -0.32 -12.03 -10.55
CA VAL A 63 -0.94 -12.01 -11.88
C VAL A 63 -0.21 -12.96 -12.83
N ASN A 64 1.12 -12.93 -12.85
CA ASN A 64 1.94 -13.83 -13.66
C ASN A 64 1.73 -15.31 -13.27
N ALA A 65 1.39 -15.57 -12.00
CA ALA A 65 1.05 -16.90 -11.49
C ALA A 65 -0.44 -17.26 -11.68
N ASN A 66 -1.24 -16.45 -12.36
CA ASN A 66 -2.69 -16.60 -12.53
C ASN A 66 -3.49 -16.65 -11.21
N GLN A 67 -2.95 -16.09 -10.13
CA GLN A 67 -3.62 -16.03 -8.82
C GLN A 67 -4.43 -14.73 -8.63
N LEU A 68 -4.07 -13.66 -9.35
CA LEU A 68 -4.77 -12.39 -9.34
C LEU A 68 -5.07 -11.91 -10.75
N VAL A 69 -6.10 -11.07 -10.89
CA VAL A 69 -6.43 -10.39 -12.14
C VAL A 69 -6.56 -8.89 -11.88
N ILE A 70 -5.90 -8.07 -12.70
CA ILE A 70 -6.02 -6.61 -12.63
C ILE A 70 -7.32 -6.19 -13.32
N LYS A 71 -8.15 -5.40 -12.63
CA LYS A 71 -9.39 -4.85 -13.17
C LYS A 71 -9.27 -3.36 -13.40
N GLN A 72 -9.84 -2.88 -14.50
CA GLN A 72 -9.97 -1.45 -14.78
C GLN A 72 -11.12 -0.85 -13.96
N VAL A 73 -10.84 0.24 -13.28
CA VAL A 73 -11.80 0.97 -12.43
C VAL A 73 -12.31 2.21 -13.16
N ALA A 74 -13.49 2.72 -12.80
CA ALA A 74 -14.03 3.95 -13.40
C ALA A 74 -13.15 5.17 -13.09
N GLU A 75 -12.66 5.25 -11.85
CA GLU A 75 -11.79 6.32 -11.37
C GLU A 75 -10.48 5.71 -10.88
N PRO A 76 -9.38 5.85 -11.65
CA PRO A 76 -8.06 5.39 -11.23
C PRO A 76 -7.59 6.09 -9.96
N LYS A 77 -6.94 5.33 -9.07
CA LYS A 77 -6.34 5.90 -7.87
C LYS A 77 -5.16 6.81 -8.22
N THR A 78 -5.19 8.06 -7.76
CA THR A 78 -4.06 8.98 -7.88
C THR A 78 -2.83 8.43 -7.15
N LEU A 79 -1.66 8.53 -7.79
CA LEU A 79 -0.39 8.18 -7.16
C LEU A 79 -0.16 9.12 -5.97
N ALA A 80 -0.04 8.52 -4.78
CA ALA A 80 0.32 9.27 -3.58
C ALA A 80 1.85 9.30 -3.45
N PRO A 81 2.44 10.45 -3.08
CA PRO A 81 3.88 10.51 -2.82
C PRO A 81 4.23 9.59 -1.64
N THR A 82 5.36 8.89 -1.76
CA THR A 82 5.93 8.09 -0.67
C THR A 82 7.06 8.86 -0.03
N PHE A 83 7.16 8.76 1.29
CA PHE A 83 8.13 9.50 2.08
C PHE A 83 8.94 8.56 2.97
N LEU A 84 10.24 8.84 3.09
CA LEU A 84 11.07 8.29 4.15
C LEU A 84 11.09 9.29 5.31
N ALA A 85 10.75 8.81 6.51
CA ALA A 85 10.70 9.63 7.70
C ALA A 85 11.61 9.05 8.78
N TRP A 86 12.27 9.91 9.53
CA TRP A 86 13.09 9.55 10.68
C TRP A 86 12.90 10.58 11.78
N ARG A 87 13.24 10.18 13.01
CA ARG A 87 13.21 11.11 14.14
C ARG A 87 14.32 12.15 13.99
N SER A 88 13.94 13.40 13.82
CA SER A 88 14.86 14.54 13.95
C SER A 88 14.88 14.99 15.39
N SER A 89 16.05 15.05 16.03
CA SER A 89 16.21 15.64 17.36
C SER A 89 17.05 16.90 17.24
N ARG A 90 16.65 17.99 17.91
CA ARG A 90 17.39 19.27 17.90
C ARG A 90 18.84 19.17 18.41
N LYS A 91 19.21 18.08 19.10
CA LYS A 91 20.51 17.90 19.76
C LYS A 91 21.48 16.98 19.02
N ALA A 92 21.02 16.23 18.02
CA ALA A 92 21.87 15.30 17.28
C ALA A 92 21.76 15.57 15.78
N SER A 93 22.88 15.93 15.16
CA SER A 93 23.00 15.94 13.71
C SER A 93 22.87 14.52 13.16
N MET A 94 22.38 14.40 11.93
CA MET A 94 22.24 13.12 11.26
C MET A 94 23.59 12.41 11.18
N GLY A 95 23.70 11.19 11.72
CA GLY A 95 24.94 10.42 11.71
C GLY A 95 25.35 9.97 10.30
N LYS A 96 26.65 9.71 10.08
CA LYS A 96 27.19 9.29 8.77
C LYS A 96 26.51 8.05 8.20
N ALA A 97 26.19 7.06 9.04
CA ALA A 97 25.49 5.84 8.62
C ALA A 97 24.07 6.14 8.12
N GLN A 98 23.33 7.01 8.82
CA GLN A 98 21.99 7.42 8.41
C GLN A 98 22.04 8.21 7.10
N GLN A 99 22.99 9.14 6.95
CA GLN A 99 23.18 9.88 5.70
C GLN A 99 23.49 8.95 4.53
N TRP A 100 24.38 7.98 4.74
CA TRP A 100 24.71 6.97 3.73
C TRP A 100 23.47 6.14 3.34
N LEU A 101 22.68 5.72 4.32
CA LEU A 101 21.46 4.93 4.07
C LEU A 101 20.41 5.72 3.30
N ILE A 102 20.17 6.98 3.66
CA ILE A 102 19.24 7.85 2.93
C ILE A 102 19.71 8.05 1.49
N LYS A 103 21.00 8.35 1.27
CA LYS A 103 21.57 8.42 -0.09
C LYS A 103 21.40 7.12 -0.87
N ARG A 104 21.45 5.97 -0.21
CA ARG A 104 21.22 4.69 -0.86
C ARG A 104 19.75 4.50 -1.24
N PHE A 105 18.83 4.91 -0.37
CA PHE A 105 17.39 4.87 -0.69
C PHE A 105 16.98 5.89 -1.77
N GLU A 106 17.62 7.06 -1.85
CA GLU A 106 17.40 8.04 -2.92
C GLU A 106 17.75 7.49 -4.31
N GLN A 107 18.57 6.44 -4.39
CA GLN A 107 18.90 5.76 -5.63
C GLN A 107 17.90 4.67 -6.01
N LEU A 108 16.93 4.35 -5.16
CA LEU A 108 15.93 3.32 -5.38
C LEU A 108 14.59 3.95 -5.75
N THR A 109 13.94 3.35 -6.73
CA THR A 109 12.51 3.55 -6.97
C THR A 109 11.70 2.88 -5.87
N LEU A 110 10.46 3.33 -5.66
CA LEU A 110 9.54 2.68 -4.73
C LEU A 110 9.33 1.19 -5.07
N ASP A 111 9.31 0.89 -6.37
CA ASP A 111 9.19 -0.47 -6.88
C ASP A 111 10.36 -1.36 -6.46
N GLU A 112 11.59 -0.86 -6.53
CA GLU A 112 12.80 -1.59 -6.08
C GLU A 112 12.86 -1.75 -4.57
N LEU A 113 12.22 -0.86 -3.81
CA LEU A 113 12.16 -0.93 -2.34
C LEU A 113 11.15 -1.97 -1.83
N LEU A 114 10.13 -2.30 -2.63
CA LEU A 114 9.02 -3.18 -2.26
C LEU A 114 9.18 -4.62 -2.79
N MET A 115 10.33 -4.95 -3.39
CA MET A 115 10.68 -6.27 -3.93
C MET A 115 11.70 -6.97 -3.02
#